data_AF-A0A965GFT2-F1
#
_entry.id   AF-A0A965GFT2-F1
#
_cell.length_a   1.000
_cell.length_b   1.000
_cell.length_c   1.000
_cell.angle_alpha   90.00
_cell.angle_beta   90.00
_cell.angle_gamma   90.00
#
_symmetry.space_group_name_H-M   'P 1'
#
loop_
_entity.id
_entity.type
_entity.pdbx_description
1 polymer ?
#
loop_
_entity_poly.entity_id
_entity_poly.type
_entity_poly.pdbx_seq_one_letter_code
_entity_poly.pdbx_strand_id
1 'polypeptide(L)'
;MKINEKTGEVKARLVLKKNKVTRRWRVKYERTDRLDKIDSRFDTRRSPFKLKKLHPRNIGVIYLYAVAWLLFSIWVPSTWLTWLTHRSVINQQSILIVVALGLLVPLSAGVFDLSIAATVSASAVTVSWLLVDLKWAVVPAILAALTLGILIGTLNAFLIVRVK
;
A
#
# COMPACT_ATOMS: atom_id res chain seq x y z
N MET A 1 -6.05 8.63 -37.18
CA MET A 1 -6.13 8.97 -35.74
C MET A 1 -4.80 8.55 -35.13
N LYS A 2 -4.07 9.44 -34.44
CA LYS A 2 -2.78 9.07 -33.82
C LYS A 2 -3.01 8.77 -32.35
N ILE A 3 -2.64 7.57 -31.91
CA ILE A 3 -2.87 7.08 -30.55
C ILE A 3 -1.52 6.98 -29.84
N ASN A 4 -1.47 7.30 -28.55
CA ASN A 4 -0.29 7.11 -27.72
C ASN A 4 -0.16 5.63 -27.32
N GLU A 5 0.87 4.95 -27.78
CA GLU A 5 1.09 3.52 -27.53
C GLU A 5 1.18 3.15 -26.04
N LYS A 6 1.52 4.11 -25.16
CA LYS A 6 1.64 3.88 -23.71
C LYS A 6 0.38 4.18 -22.90
N THR A 7 -0.51 5.06 -23.40
CA THR A 7 -1.70 5.51 -22.65
C THR A 7 -3.02 5.15 -23.32
N GLY A 8 -3.00 4.69 -24.58
CA GLY A 8 -4.21 4.43 -25.35
C GLY A 8 -4.97 5.70 -25.77
N GLU A 9 -4.49 6.89 -25.40
CA GLU A 9 -5.17 8.16 -25.65
C GLU A 9 -4.91 8.73 -27.04
N VAL A 10 -5.86 9.53 -27.51
CA VAL A 10 -5.90 10.07 -28.86
C VAL A 10 -5.12 11.39 -28.93
N LYS A 11 -3.85 11.32 -29.33
CA LYS A 11 -2.97 12.49 -29.49
C LYS A 11 -3.41 13.46 -30.60
N ALA A 12 -4.00 12.94 -31.67
CA ALA A 12 -4.50 13.77 -32.76
C ALA A 12 -5.70 13.15 -33.46
N ARG A 13 -6.75 13.95 -33.63
CA ARG A 13 -7.94 13.61 -34.41
C ARG A 13 -7.85 14.24 -35.80
N LEU A 14 -8.39 13.51 -36.77
CA LEU A 14 -8.58 14.05 -38.11
C LEU A 14 -9.78 14.99 -38.07
N VAL A 15 -9.57 16.26 -38.41
CA VAL A 15 -10.62 17.28 -38.46
C VAL A 15 -10.67 17.86 -39.86
N LEU A 16 -11.88 17.99 -40.40
CA LEU A 16 -12.12 18.67 -41.65
C LEU A 16 -12.11 20.18 -41.39
N LYS A 17 -11.08 20.86 -41.88
CA LYS A 17 -10.96 22.31 -41.72
C LYS A 17 -11.14 22.96 -43.09
N LYS A 18 -12.15 23.83 -43.18
CA LYS A 18 -12.38 24.63 -44.38
C LYS A 18 -11.28 25.68 -44.51
N ASN A 19 -10.62 25.71 -45.68
CA ASN A 19 -9.63 26.75 -45.95
C ASN A 19 -10.35 28.10 -46.10
N LYS A 20 -9.96 29.10 -45.29
CA LYS A 20 -10.61 30.41 -45.26
C LYS A 20 -10.57 31.14 -46.60
N VAL A 21 -9.50 30.93 -47.39
CA VAL A 21 -9.27 31.64 -48.65
C VAL A 21 -9.89 30.89 -49.83
N THR A 22 -9.58 29.60 -49.98
CA THR A 22 -10.01 28.81 -51.15
C THR A 22 -11.37 28.15 -50.97
N ARG A 23 -12.01 28.29 -49.80
CA ARG A 23 -13.27 27.64 -49.37
C ARG A 23 -13.32 26.11 -49.52
N ARG A 24 -12.23 25.46 -49.92
CA ARG A 24 -12.11 23.99 -50.05
C ARG A 24 -11.93 23.34 -48.68
N TRP A 25 -12.52 22.17 -48.52
CA TRP A 25 -12.33 21.32 -47.36
C TRP A 25 -10.99 20.59 -47.46
N ARG A 26 -10.19 20.61 -46.39
CA ARG A 26 -9.01 19.76 -46.26
C ARG A 26 -9.01 19.06 -44.93
N VAL A 27 -8.64 17.79 -44.98
CA VAL A 27 -8.38 16.98 -43.79
C VAL A 27 -7.07 17.47 -43.17
N LYS A 28 -7.11 17.87 -41.91
CA LYS A 28 -5.92 18.23 -41.13
C LYS A 28 -5.90 17.44 -39.84
N TYR A 29 -4.70 17.10 -39.38
CA TYR A 29 -4.51 16.58 -38.04
C TYR A 29 -4.57 17.74 -37.05
N GLU A 30 -5.53 17.73 -36.13
CA GLU A 30 -5.61 18.68 -35.02
C GLU A 30 -5.22 17.94 -33.74
N ARG A 31 -4.21 18.46 -33.03
CA ARG A 31 -3.70 17.86 -31.80
C ARG A 31 -4.71 18.12 -30.68
N THR A 32 -5.19 17.06 -30.04
CA THR A 32 -6.20 17.11 -28.98
C THR A 32 -5.59 17.53 -27.63
N ASP A 33 -4.26 17.39 -27.48
CA ASP A 33 -3.46 17.67 -26.27
C ASP A 33 -3.45 19.14 -25.79
N ARG A 34 -4.31 20.02 -26.32
CA ARG A 34 -4.35 21.44 -25.89
C ARG A 34 -5.03 21.65 -24.54
N LEU A 35 -5.74 20.65 -24.02
CA LEU A 35 -6.55 20.75 -22.80
C LEU A 35 -6.08 19.86 -21.66
N ASP A 36 -5.04 19.04 -21.86
CA ASP A 36 -4.44 18.27 -20.78
C ASP A 36 -3.56 19.22 -19.95
N LYS A 37 -4.20 19.98 -19.08
CA LYS A 37 -3.56 20.60 -17.93
C LYS A 37 -3.03 19.44 -17.09
N ILE A 38 -1.81 19.00 -17.37
CA ILE A 38 -1.10 17.98 -16.59
C ILE A 38 -1.25 18.42 -15.13
N ASP A 39 -2.00 17.64 -14.35
CA ASP A 39 -2.28 17.98 -12.96
C ASP A 39 -0.94 17.96 -12.21
N SER A 40 -0.38 19.15 -11.99
CA SER A 40 0.98 19.33 -11.49
C SER A 40 1.16 18.82 -10.06
N ARG A 41 0.06 18.50 -9.37
CA ARG A 41 0.05 17.75 -8.11
C ARG A 41 0.83 16.43 -8.18
N PHE A 42 0.96 15.84 -9.38
CA PHE A 42 1.71 14.60 -9.58
C PHE A 42 2.95 14.75 -10.48
N ASP A 43 3.32 15.96 -10.89
CA ASP A 43 4.47 16.19 -11.75
C ASP A 43 5.80 16.07 -10.97
N THR A 44 6.45 14.92 -11.13
CA THR A 44 7.75 14.61 -10.50
C THR A 44 8.94 15.12 -11.32
N ARG A 45 8.72 15.75 -12.48
CA ARG A 45 9.82 16.18 -13.38
C ARG A 45 10.62 17.37 -12.86
N ARG A 46 10.09 18.12 -11.89
CA ARG A 46 10.73 19.32 -11.32
C ARG A 46 11.26 19.12 -9.89
N SER A 47 11.49 17.88 -9.48
CA SER A 47 12.12 17.62 -8.18
C SER A 47 13.62 17.95 -8.22
N PRO A 48 14.17 18.66 -7.21
CA PRO A 48 15.61 18.87 -7.09
C PRO A 48 16.39 17.56 -6.81
N PHE A 49 15.69 16.49 -6.44
CA PHE A 49 16.31 15.20 -6.11
C PHE A 49 16.57 14.37 -7.38
N LYS A 50 17.86 14.20 -7.73
CA LYS A 50 18.32 13.43 -8.89
C LYS A 50 17.96 11.93 -8.83
N LEU A 51 17.67 11.39 -7.63
CA LEU A 51 17.18 10.01 -7.46
C LEU A 51 15.65 9.98 -7.33
N LYS A 52 14.96 9.77 -8.45
CA LYS A 52 13.50 9.61 -8.49
C LYS A 52 12.97 8.58 -7.49
N LYS A 53 13.75 7.54 -7.16
CA LYS A 53 13.37 6.49 -6.20
C LYS A 53 13.42 6.96 -4.74
N LEU A 54 14.44 7.72 -4.34
CA LEU A 54 14.62 8.25 -2.97
C LEU A 54 13.85 9.55 -2.73
N HIS A 55 12.95 9.93 -3.64
CA HIS A 55 12.15 11.13 -3.45
C HIS A 55 11.35 11.01 -2.14
N PRO A 56 11.31 12.03 -1.26
CA PRO A 56 10.54 11.99 -0.01
C PRO A 56 9.07 11.61 -0.20
N ARG A 57 8.52 11.85 -1.39
CA ARG A 57 7.16 11.41 -1.76
C ARG A 57 6.99 9.88 -1.84
N ASN A 58 8.04 9.14 -2.18
CA ASN A 58 7.98 7.69 -2.37
C ASN A 58 8.40 6.93 -1.10
N ILE A 59 9.25 7.54 -0.27
CA ILE A 59 9.84 6.88 0.90
C ILE A 59 9.71 7.77 2.16
N GLY A 60 8.64 8.56 2.22
CA GLY A 60 8.41 9.55 3.29
C GLY A 60 8.40 8.93 4.69
N VAL A 61 7.88 7.70 4.82
CA VAL A 61 7.85 6.97 6.10
C VAL A 61 9.26 6.70 6.64
N ILE A 62 10.24 6.39 5.78
CA ILE A 62 11.63 6.16 6.22
C ILE A 62 12.25 7.47 6.72
N TYR A 63 12.00 8.58 6.03
CA TYR A 63 12.46 9.89 6.48
C TYR A 63 11.82 10.30 7.81
N LEU A 64 10.51 10.10 7.95
CA LEU A 64 9.80 10.38 9.19
C LEU A 64 10.33 9.54 10.35
N TYR A 65 10.59 8.25 10.12
CA TYR A 65 11.20 7.36 11.09
C TYR A 65 12.61 7.83 11.50
N ALA A 66 13.46 8.20 10.53
CA ALA A 66 14.80 8.70 10.81
C ALA A 66 14.78 10.00 11.62
N VAL A 67 13.87 10.93 11.29
CA VAL A 67 13.69 12.18 12.04
C VAL A 67 13.22 11.89 13.46
N ALA A 68 12.21 11.03 13.63
CA ALA A 68 11.74 10.64 14.96
C ALA A 68 12.84 9.98 15.78
N TRP A 69 13.63 9.10 15.16
CA TRP A 69 14.75 8.41 15.82
C TRP A 69 15.82 9.41 16.31
N LEU A 70 16.19 10.38 15.49
CA LEU A 70 17.15 11.43 15.87
C LEU A 70 16.59 12.34 16.97
N LEU A 71 15.32 12.74 16.85
CA LEU A 71 14.65 13.60 17.81
C LEU A 71 14.64 12.97 19.21
N PHE A 72 14.25 11.71 19.33
CA PHE A 72 14.21 11.02 20.63
C PHE A 72 15.60 10.67 21.17
N SER A 73 16.58 10.48 20.28
CA SER A 73 17.98 10.30 20.69
C SER A 73 18.55 11.55 21.36
N ILE A 74 18.13 12.75 20.96
CA ILE A 74 18.57 14.01 21.58
C ILE A 74 17.71 14.35 22.79
N TRP A 75 16.39 14.16 22.70
CA TRP A 75 15.46 14.60 23.73
C TRP A 75 15.49 13.73 24.98
N VAL A 76 15.51 12.40 24.84
CA VAL A 76 15.47 11.47 25.98
C VAL A 76 16.46 10.31 25.78
N PRO A 77 17.78 10.60 25.71
CA PRO A 77 18.81 9.59 25.42
C PRO A 77 18.87 8.47 26.45
N SER A 78 18.60 8.77 27.72
CA SER A 78 18.69 7.82 28.84
C SER A 78 17.69 6.67 28.75
N THR A 79 16.56 6.86 28.06
CA THR A 79 15.54 5.81 27.85
C THR A 79 15.51 5.33 26.42
N TRP A 80 15.58 6.23 25.42
CA TRP A 80 15.47 5.89 24.00
C TRP A 80 16.59 4.97 23.54
N LEU A 81 17.85 5.28 23.86
CA LEU A 81 19.02 4.53 23.38
C LEU A 81 19.22 3.20 24.10
N THR A 82 18.36 2.84 25.04
CA THR A 82 18.45 1.55 25.74
C THR A 82 17.97 0.41 24.85
N TRP A 83 18.60 -0.75 25.01
CA TRP A 83 18.17 -1.98 24.33
C TRP A 83 16.75 -2.40 24.74
N LEU A 84 16.37 -2.14 25.99
CA LEU A 84 15.04 -2.47 26.51
C LEU A 84 13.94 -1.75 25.72
N THR A 85 14.08 -0.45 25.47
CA THR A 85 13.10 0.33 24.70
C THR A 85 12.96 -0.20 23.28
N HIS A 86 14.08 -0.42 22.58
CA HIS A 86 14.08 -0.95 21.22
C HIS A 86 13.44 -2.35 21.15
N ARG A 87 13.80 -3.24 22.08
CA ARG A 87 13.21 -4.58 22.18
C ARG A 87 11.69 -4.52 22.42
N SER A 88 11.22 -3.65 23.30
CA SER A 88 9.78 -3.48 23.55
C SER A 88 9.03 -2.99 22.32
N VAL A 89 9.57 -1.99 21.59
CA VAL A 89 8.96 -1.48 20.36
C VAL A 89 8.89 -2.57 19.29
N ILE A 90 9.98 -3.31 19.07
CA ILE A 90 10.01 -4.41 18.09
C ILE A 90 9.01 -5.50 18.47
N ASN A 91 8.92 -5.87 19.75
CA ASN A 91 7.96 -6.86 20.23
C ASN A 91 6.50 -6.41 20.01
N GLN A 92 6.17 -5.15 20.29
CA GLN A 92 4.82 -4.62 20.05
C GLN A 92 4.43 -4.63 18.57
N GLN A 93 5.38 -4.35 17.68
CA GLN A 93 5.13 -4.32 16.24
C GLN A 93 5.24 -5.69 15.56
N SER A 94 5.67 -6.73 16.27
CA SER A 94 5.93 -8.06 15.69
C SER A 94 4.72 -8.66 15.00
N ILE A 95 3.54 -8.58 15.62
CA ILE A 95 2.29 -9.10 15.04
C ILE A 95 1.96 -8.37 13.73
N LEU A 96 2.04 -7.03 13.74
CA LEU A 96 1.77 -6.21 12.55
C LEU A 96 2.73 -6.51 11.40
N ILE A 97 4.02 -6.72 11.68
CA ILE A 97 5.02 -7.06 10.67
C ILE A 97 4.70 -8.41 10.02
N VAL A 98 4.40 -9.44 10.82
CA VAL A 98 4.06 -10.77 10.30
C VAL A 98 2.81 -10.72 9.43
N VAL A 99 1.76 -10.02 9.89
CA VAL A 99 0.52 -9.84 9.13
C VAL A 99 0.76 -9.06 7.84
N ALA A 100 1.53 -7.97 7.89
CA ALA A 100 1.86 -7.18 6.71
C ALA A 100 2.61 -8.00 5.65
N LEU A 101 3.56 -8.85 6.07
CA LEU A 101 4.26 -9.76 5.16
C LEU A 101 3.32 -10.78 4.53
N GLY A 102 2.39 -11.36 5.31
CA GLY A 102 1.36 -12.27 4.79
C GLY A 102 0.42 -11.60 3.79
N LEU A 103 0.07 -10.33 4.03
CA LEU A 103 -0.80 -9.52 3.16
C LEU A 103 -0.17 -9.13 1.82
N LEU A 104 1.16 -9.18 1.68
CA LEU A 104 1.82 -8.80 0.43
C LEU A 104 1.32 -9.61 -0.77
N VAL A 105 1.12 -10.91 -0.59
CA VAL A 105 0.66 -11.82 -1.66
C VAL A 105 -0.75 -11.47 -2.15
N PRO A 106 -1.81 -11.46 -1.30
CA PRO A 106 -3.16 -11.11 -1.77
C PRO A 106 -3.26 -9.66 -2.26
N LEU A 107 -2.56 -8.72 -1.63
CA LEU A 107 -2.56 -7.33 -2.06
C LEU A 107 -1.91 -7.15 -3.44
N SER A 108 -0.87 -7.93 -3.76
CA SER A 108 -0.27 -7.93 -5.10
C SER A 108 -1.21 -8.45 -6.19
N ALA A 109 -2.19 -9.29 -5.82
CA ALA A 109 -3.25 -9.76 -6.70
C ALA A 109 -4.44 -8.77 -6.77
N GLY A 110 -4.37 -7.63 -6.08
CA GLY A 110 -5.46 -6.63 -6.04
C GLY A 110 -6.63 -7.02 -5.16
N VAL A 111 -6.47 -8.03 -4.30
CA VAL A 111 -7.50 -8.52 -3.39
C VAL A 111 -7.21 -8.01 -1.98
N PHE A 112 -8.21 -7.42 -1.34
CA PHE A 112 -8.10 -6.94 0.04
C PHE A 112 -9.17 -7.59 0.91
N ASP A 113 -8.75 -8.19 2.02
CA ASP A 113 -9.62 -8.87 2.96
C ASP A 113 -9.68 -8.10 4.29
N LEU A 114 -10.85 -7.53 4.60
CA LEU A 114 -11.10 -6.83 5.87
C LEU A 114 -11.16 -7.78 7.08
N SER A 115 -11.48 -9.06 6.86
CA SER A 115 -11.59 -10.06 7.92
C SER A 115 -10.25 -10.36 8.59
N ILE A 116 -9.13 -9.95 8.00
CA ILE A 116 -7.80 -10.20 8.56
C ILE A 116 -7.63 -9.54 9.92
N ALA A 117 -8.16 -8.32 10.10
CA ALA A 117 -8.10 -7.62 11.37
C ALA A 117 -8.88 -8.38 12.45
N ALA A 118 -10.09 -8.85 12.11
CA ALA A 118 -10.91 -9.65 13.00
C ALA A 118 -10.24 -10.99 13.37
N THR A 119 -9.58 -11.64 12.39
CA THR A 119 -8.88 -12.92 12.60
C THR A 119 -7.68 -12.76 13.52
N VAL A 120 -6.91 -11.67 13.37
CA VAL A 120 -5.78 -11.35 14.27
C VAL A 120 -6.29 -11.10 15.68
N SER A 121 -7.35 -10.29 15.86
CA SER A 121 -7.95 -10.03 17.16
C SER A 121 -8.49 -11.30 17.82
N ALA A 122 -9.22 -12.13 17.08
CA ALA A 122 -9.74 -13.40 17.58
C ALA A 122 -8.60 -14.35 18.02
N SER A 123 -7.53 -14.42 17.22
CA SER A 123 -6.34 -15.22 17.56
C SER A 123 -5.67 -14.69 18.83
N ALA A 124 -5.51 -13.38 18.96
CA ALA A 124 -4.91 -12.75 20.14
C ALA A 124 -5.72 -13.01 21.42
N VAL A 125 -7.04 -12.86 21.37
CA VAL A 125 -7.95 -13.17 22.49
C VAL A 125 -7.87 -14.66 22.83
N THR A 126 -7.88 -15.54 21.82
CA THR A 126 -7.81 -16.99 22.03
C THR A 126 -6.52 -17.40 22.74
N VAL A 127 -5.36 -16.93 22.28
CA VAL A 127 -4.09 -17.19 22.98
C VAL A 127 -4.13 -16.65 24.41
N SER A 128 -4.64 -15.42 24.60
CA SER A 128 -4.69 -14.79 25.91
C SER A 128 -5.56 -15.58 26.89
N TRP A 129 -6.75 -15.99 26.46
CA TRP A 129 -7.67 -16.80 27.25
C TRP A 129 -7.11 -18.19 27.57
N LEU A 130 -6.51 -18.88 26.59
CA LEU A 130 -5.91 -20.20 26.79
C LEU A 130 -4.75 -20.15 27.79
N LEU A 131 -3.90 -19.13 27.72
CA LEU A 131 -2.76 -18.96 28.63
C LEU A 131 -3.18 -18.50 30.03
N VAL A 132 -4.08 -17.53 30.12
CA VAL A 132 -4.40 -16.84 31.38
C VAL A 132 -5.47 -17.59 32.16
N ASP A 133 -6.57 -17.96 31.52
CA ASP A 133 -7.72 -18.56 32.20
C ASP A 133 -7.61 -20.08 32.26
N LEU A 134 -7.25 -20.71 31.13
CA LEU A 134 -7.14 -22.17 31.06
C LEU A 134 -5.76 -22.72 31.43
N LYS A 135 -4.78 -21.84 31.67
CA LYS A 135 -3.41 -22.18 32.09
C LYS A 135 -2.72 -23.20 31.15
N TRP A 136 -3.06 -23.17 29.87
CA TRP A 136 -2.40 -24.02 28.89
C TRP A 136 -0.93 -23.66 28.75
N ALA A 137 -0.11 -24.65 28.37
CA ALA A 137 1.25 -24.39 27.95
C ALA A 137 1.27 -23.52 26.68
N VAL A 138 2.39 -22.83 26.44
CA VAL A 138 2.53 -21.87 25.34
C VAL A 138 2.30 -22.51 23.97
N VAL A 139 2.92 -23.68 23.73
CA VAL A 139 2.84 -24.39 22.45
C VAL A 139 1.40 -24.76 22.06
N PRO A 140 0.60 -25.45 22.89
CA PRO A 140 -0.78 -25.79 22.52
C PRO A 140 -1.68 -24.55 22.36
N ALA A 141 -1.45 -23.47 23.11
CA ALA A 141 -2.18 -22.22 22.91
C ALA A 141 -1.92 -21.59 21.53
N ILE A 142 -0.66 -21.62 21.07
CA ILE A 142 -0.28 -21.19 19.72
C ILE A 142 -0.97 -22.05 18.66
N LEU A 143 -0.92 -23.38 18.80
CA LEU A 143 -1.54 -24.30 17.83
C LEU A 143 -3.07 -24.11 17.75
N ALA A 144 -3.73 -23.89 18.88
CA ALA A 144 -5.16 -23.59 18.92
C ALA A 144 -5.51 -22.28 18.19
N ALA A 145 -4.72 -21.22 18.38
CA ALA A 145 -4.95 -19.96 17.67
C ALA A 145 -4.67 -20.07 16.16
N LEU A 146 -3.63 -20.81 15.76
CA LEU A 146 -3.32 -21.07 14.36
C LEU A 146 -4.44 -21.88 13.68
N THR A 147 -4.94 -22.92 14.34
CA THR A 147 -6.05 -23.73 13.81
C THR A 147 -7.32 -22.89 13.67
N LEU A 148 -7.65 -22.03 14.65
CA LEU A 148 -8.75 -21.08 14.53
C LEU A 148 -8.57 -20.15 13.32
N GLY A 149 -7.39 -19.57 13.15
CA GLY A 149 -7.09 -18.70 11.99
C GLY A 149 -7.22 -19.41 10.65
N ILE A 150 -6.76 -20.66 10.55
CA ILE A 150 -6.92 -21.48 9.34
C ILE A 150 -8.41 -21.77 9.07
N LEU A 151 -9.19 -22.09 10.10
CA LEU A 151 -10.63 -22.33 9.95
C LEU A 151 -11.36 -21.07 9.46
N ILE A 152 -11.09 -19.91 10.05
CA ILE A 152 -11.68 -18.64 9.61
C ILE A 152 -11.27 -18.32 8.17
N GLY A 153 -9.98 -18.45 7.84
CA GLY A 153 -9.47 -18.18 6.50
C GLY A 153 -10.04 -19.11 5.44
N THR A 154 -10.17 -20.41 5.75
CA THR A 154 -10.77 -21.39 4.84
C THR A 154 -12.26 -21.16 4.65
N LEU A 155 -13.00 -20.81 5.70
CA LEU A 155 -14.41 -20.41 5.60
C LEU A 155 -14.58 -19.16 4.73
N ASN A 156 -13.76 -18.12 4.95
CA ASN A 156 -13.81 -16.89 4.16
C ASN A 156 -13.48 -17.16 2.69
N ALA A 157 -12.43 -17.94 2.42
CA ALA A 157 -12.06 -18.34 1.06
C ALA A 157 -13.18 -19.16 0.39
N PHE A 158 -13.80 -20.09 1.11
CA PHE A 158 -14.91 -20.90 0.60
C PHE A 158 -16.11 -20.02 0.24
N LEU A 159 -16.52 -19.11 1.13
CA LEU A 159 -17.64 -18.19 0.87
C LEU A 159 -17.38 -17.34 -0.37
N ILE A 160 -16.18 -16.77 -0.51
CA ILE A 160 -15.84 -15.91 -1.66
C ILE A 160 -15.77 -16.70 -2.98
N VAL A 161 -15.22 -17.92 -2.96
CA VAL A 161 -14.98 -18.70 -4.20
C VAL A 161 -16.21 -19.47 -4.65
N ARG A 162 -17.00 -20.02 -3.72
CA ARG A 162 -18.11 -20.94 -4.04
C ARG A 162 -19.49 -20.29 -3.96
N VAL A 163 -19.67 -19.30 -3.08
CA VAL A 163 -20.96 -18.64 -2.89
C VAL A 163 -20.90 -17.32 -3.64
N LYS A 164 -21.58 -17.27 -4.78
CA LYS A 164 -21.68 -16.07 -5.62
C LYS A 164 -22.99 -15.35 -5.35
#